data_AF-A0A061QW95-F1
#
_entry.id   AF-A0A061QW95-F1
#
_cell.length_a   1.000
_cell.length_b   1.000
_cell.length_c   1.000
_cell.angle_alpha   90.00
_cell.angle_beta   90.00
_cell.angle_gamma   90.00
#
_symmetry.space_group_name_H-M   'P 1'
#
loop_
_entity.id
_entity.type
_entity.pdbx_description
1 polymer ?
#
loop_
_entity_poly.entity_id
_entity_poly.type
_entity_poly.pdbx_seq_one_letter_code
_entity_poly.pdbx_strand_id
1 'polypeptide(L)'
;HSRGFLQLLWECGGGLAAPAIAEGVIHKIVAFVAMKVIGGPGAPTPIGELGFTAMSDALELVENDVQQVGKDLQITGYLAATSGGLARQIEMLESVPSGEGQPGSDGSGEPLQAQAPISRLLPMVEHGRAWSLRGDSAEPSDVEFYKAWDRNGVLTNFSCHPIRVTEEDGTTPETEWASVEHYYQAQKFGGERAPSSAAREVVSAIALARSPEEAARIGRTAERTTPEIVVPDWDTAKVRAMRRALIAKYTAHDGPREFLLSTGDRKLVEACPHDYFWGCGYGDTGENRLGELLQEVRAMLRASSS
;
A
#
# COMPACT_ATOMS: atom_id res chain seq x y z
N HIS A 1 -5.66 -9.50 -19.67
CA HIS A 1 -5.10 -8.22 -20.13
C HIS A 1 -5.95 -7.00 -19.72
N SER A 2 -7.29 -7.10 -19.62
CA SER A 2 -8.21 -5.98 -19.33
C SER A 2 -8.16 -5.40 -17.90
N ARG A 3 -7.63 -6.14 -16.92
CA ARG A 3 -7.54 -5.73 -15.50
C ARG A 3 -6.33 -4.84 -15.15
N GLY A 4 -5.46 -4.55 -16.13
CA GLY A 4 -4.08 -4.12 -15.85
C GLY A 4 -3.23 -5.28 -15.28
N PHE A 5 -1.91 -5.10 -15.23
CA PHE A 5 -1.01 -6.03 -14.53
C PHE A 5 -0.86 -5.57 -13.09
N LEU A 6 -1.49 -6.28 -12.16
CA LEU A 6 -1.41 -6.01 -10.72
C LEU A 6 -0.32 -6.84 -10.02
N GLN A 7 0.09 -7.93 -10.68
CA GLN A 7 1.18 -8.80 -10.26
C GLN A 7 1.93 -9.27 -11.51
N LEU A 8 3.26 -9.28 -11.43
CA LEU A 8 4.14 -9.85 -12.43
C LEU A 8 5.03 -10.87 -11.74
N LEU A 9 5.10 -12.08 -12.30
CA LEU A 9 6.03 -13.11 -11.85
C LEU A 9 7.33 -12.95 -12.63
N TRP A 10 8.41 -12.64 -11.91
CA TRP A 10 9.73 -12.44 -12.50
C TRP A 10 10.60 -13.67 -12.28
N GLU A 11 10.62 -14.58 -13.26
CA GLU A 11 11.52 -15.74 -13.28
C GLU A 11 12.71 -15.44 -14.20
N CYS A 12 13.84 -15.08 -13.63
CA CYS A 12 15.07 -14.86 -14.39
C CYS A 12 16.28 -15.35 -13.58
N GLY A 13 17.43 -15.47 -14.23
CA GLY A 13 18.69 -15.75 -13.52
C GLY A 13 19.14 -14.58 -12.64
N GLY A 14 20.03 -14.86 -11.68
CA GLY A 14 20.47 -13.88 -10.68
C GLY A 14 20.99 -12.55 -11.23
N GLY A 15 21.57 -12.54 -12.45
CA GLY A 15 22.07 -11.33 -13.09
C GLY A 15 20.99 -10.31 -13.50
N LEU A 16 19.76 -10.75 -13.80
CA LEU A 16 18.62 -9.87 -14.08
C LEU A 16 17.80 -9.58 -12.82
N ALA A 17 17.77 -10.53 -11.87
CA ALA A 17 17.04 -10.38 -10.62
C ALA A 17 17.69 -9.30 -9.72
N ALA A 18 19.03 -9.26 -9.67
CA ALA A 18 19.74 -8.33 -8.79
C ALA A 18 19.47 -6.84 -9.12
N PRO A 19 19.58 -6.36 -10.38
CA PRO A 19 19.21 -4.98 -10.73
C PRO A 19 17.74 -4.66 -10.41
N ALA A 20 16.80 -5.56 -10.69
CA ALA A 20 15.39 -5.35 -10.38
C ALA A 20 15.12 -5.24 -8.87
N ILE A 21 15.81 -6.05 -8.06
CA ILE A 21 15.77 -5.94 -6.60
C ILE A 21 16.38 -4.60 -6.16
N ALA A 22 17.53 -4.21 -6.72
CA ALA A 22 18.22 -2.96 -6.39
C ALA A 22 17.41 -1.70 -6.76
N GLU A 23 16.63 -1.75 -7.84
CA GLU A 23 15.71 -0.68 -8.26
C GLU A 23 14.44 -0.62 -7.39
N GLY A 24 14.22 -1.60 -6.52
CA GLY A 24 13.04 -1.65 -5.64
C GLY A 24 11.75 -2.05 -6.35
N VAL A 25 11.82 -2.61 -7.57
CA VAL A 25 10.63 -3.05 -8.32
C VAL A 25 10.13 -4.43 -7.88
N ILE A 26 10.98 -5.22 -7.21
CA ILE A 26 10.61 -6.51 -6.62
C ILE A 26 10.06 -6.29 -5.21
N HIS A 27 8.87 -6.82 -4.95
CA HIS A 27 8.16 -6.66 -3.68
C HIS A 27 8.12 -7.97 -2.87
N LYS A 28 8.03 -9.11 -3.57
CA LYS A 28 7.90 -10.44 -2.98
C LYS A 28 8.94 -11.38 -3.57
N ILE A 29 9.60 -12.15 -2.71
CA ILE A 29 10.49 -13.23 -3.08
C ILE A 29 9.78 -14.57 -2.88
N VAL A 30 9.90 -15.44 -3.87
CA VAL A 30 9.53 -16.85 -3.81
C VAL A 30 10.76 -17.65 -4.21
N ALA A 31 11.42 -18.28 -3.23
CA ALA A 31 12.63 -19.05 -3.42
C ALA A 31 12.35 -20.54 -3.25
N PHE A 32 12.83 -21.36 -4.18
CA PHE A 32 12.77 -22.82 -4.09
C PHE A 32 14.17 -23.38 -3.81
N VAL A 33 14.31 -24.11 -2.72
CA VAL A 33 15.55 -24.76 -2.29
C VAL A 33 15.40 -26.26 -2.44
N ALA A 34 16.15 -26.82 -3.39
CA ALA A 34 16.22 -28.26 -3.58
C ALA A 34 17.21 -28.91 -2.61
N MET A 35 16.94 -30.15 -2.19
CA MET A 35 17.85 -30.97 -1.37
C MET A 35 19.03 -31.50 -2.20
N LYS A 36 19.83 -30.61 -2.78
CA LYS A 36 20.98 -30.90 -3.65
C LYS A 36 22.11 -29.91 -3.43
N VAL A 37 23.35 -30.39 -3.55
CA VAL A 37 24.58 -29.58 -3.35
C VAL A 37 25.42 -29.65 -4.63
N ILE A 38 25.74 -28.49 -5.22
CA ILE A 38 26.56 -28.37 -6.44
C ILE A 38 27.90 -27.68 -6.13
N GLY A 39 27.87 -26.53 -5.45
CA GLY A 39 29.06 -25.81 -4.98
C GLY A 39 30.02 -25.33 -6.10
N GLY A 40 31.04 -24.54 -5.72
CA GLY A 40 32.10 -24.08 -6.61
C GLY A 40 32.03 -22.59 -6.97
N PRO A 41 33.18 -21.95 -7.25
CA PRO A 41 33.27 -20.49 -7.45
C PRO A 41 32.58 -19.99 -8.73
N GLY A 42 32.30 -20.88 -9.69
CA GLY A 42 31.53 -20.57 -10.90
C GLY A 42 30.08 -21.04 -10.84
N ALA A 43 29.60 -21.53 -9.69
CA ALA A 43 28.22 -21.95 -9.56
C ALA A 43 27.29 -20.73 -9.64
N PRO A 44 26.18 -20.81 -10.41
CA PRO A 44 25.25 -19.70 -10.52
C PRO A 44 24.58 -19.43 -9.18
N THR A 45 24.54 -18.16 -8.77
CA THR A 45 23.84 -17.72 -7.58
C THR A 45 22.37 -17.37 -7.91
N PRO A 46 21.42 -17.60 -6.99
CA PRO A 46 20.01 -17.24 -7.21
C PRO A 46 19.80 -15.73 -7.40
N ILE A 47 20.61 -14.91 -6.73
CA ILE A 47 20.65 -13.46 -6.86
C ILE A 47 22.10 -13.07 -7.17
N GLY A 48 22.28 -12.24 -8.19
CA GLY A 48 23.59 -11.70 -8.58
C GLY A 48 24.08 -10.60 -7.64
N GLU A 49 25.01 -9.79 -8.13
CA GLU A 49 25.63 -8.72 -7.33
C GLU A 49 24.64 -7.59 -6.98
N LEU A 50 24.39 -7.40 -5.68
CA LEU A 50 23.63 -6.27 -5.13
C LEU A 50 24.53 -5.13 -4.62
N GLY A 51 25.85 -5.37 -4.51
CA GLY A 51 26.82 -4.37 -4.05
C GLY A 51 26.87 -4.15 -2.54
N PHE A 52 26.22 -5.01 -1.75
CA PHE A 52 26.31 -4.99 -0.29
C PHE A 52 27.65 -5.58 0.18
N THR A 53 28.32 -4.87 1.09
CA THR A 53 29.63 -5.29 1.61
C THR A 53 29.55 -5.73 3.08
N ALA A 54 28.52 -5.30 3.81
CA ALA A 54 28.24 -5.73 5.18
C ALA A 54 26.86 -6.41 5.28
N MET A 55 26.71 -7.33 6.23
CA MET A 55 25.43 -7.99 6.50
C MET A 55 24.34 -7.04 7.01
N SER A 56 24.71 -5.90 7.59
CA SER A 56 23.78 -4.82 7.96
C SER A 56 23.08 -4.20 6.75
N ASP A 57 23.68 -4.32 5.57
CA ASP A 57 23.15 -3.76 4.32
C ASP A 57 22.25 -4.76 3.59
N ALA A 58 22.19 -6.02 4.07
CA ALA A 58 21.41 -7.07 3.47
C ALA A 58 19.90 -6.78 3.57
N LEU A 59 19.17 -7.12 2.51
CA LEU A 59 17.73 -6.94 2.48
C LEU A 59 17.03 -8.02 3.32
N GLU A 60 16.22 -7.58 4.28
CA GLU A 60 15.45 -8.46 5.14
C GLU A 60 14.10 -8.84 4.50
N LEU A 61 13.72 -10.11 4.65
CA LEU A 61 12.40 -10.60 4.28
C LEU A 61 11.46 -10.61 5.48
N VAL A 62 10.41 -9.79 5.40
CA VAL A 62 9.32 -9.74 6.36
C VAL A 62 8.17 -10.63 5.91
N GLU A 63 7.31 -11.02 6.87
CA GLU A 63 6.14 -11.88 6.62
C GLU A 63 6.53 -13.19 5.89
N ASN A 64 7.59 -13.83 6.38
CA ASN A 64 8.12 -15.03 5.76
C ASN A 64 7.30 -16.28 6.10
N ASP A 65 7.20 -17.18 5.12
CA ASP A 65 6.60 -18.51 5.26
C ASP A 65 7.46 -19.55 4.57
N VAL A 66 7.59 -20.73 5.19
CA VAL A 66 8.39 -21.84 4.68
C VAL A 66 7.52 -23.09 4.61
N GLN A 67 7.40 -23.64 3.41
CA GLN A 67 6.55 -24.80 3.14
C GLN A 67 7.32 -25.87 2.36
N GLN A 68 7.00 -27.14 2.60
CA GLN A 68 7.54 -28.23 1.80
C GLN A 68 6.66 -28.47 0.57
N VAL A 69 7.27 -28.39 -0.62
CA VAL A 69 6.60 -28.64 -1.91
C VAL A 69 7.25 -29.84 -2.57
N GLY A 70 6.63 -31.01 -2.37
CA GLY A 70 7.21 -32.28 -2.78
C GLY A 70 8.54 -32.54 -2.08
N LYS A 71 9.65 -32.50 -2.84
CA LYS A 71 11.01 -32.74 -2.34
C LYS A 71 11.82 -31.47 -2.06
N ASP A 72 11.26 -30.31 -2.38
CA ASP A 72 11.92 -29.02 -2.27
C ASP A 72 11.27 -28.18 -1.16
N LEU A 73 11.98 -27.18 -0.67
CA LEU A 73 11.46 -26.18 0.26
C LEU A 73 11.12 -24.90 -0.49
N GLN A 74 9.91 -24.41 -0.33
CA GLN A 74 9.50 -23.09 -0.78
C GLN A 74 9.62 -22.11 0.39
N ILE A 75 10.38 -21.04 0.18
CA ILE A 75 10.49 -19.92 1.10
C ILE A 75 9.84 -18.72 0.41
N THR A 76 8.87 -18.11 1.08
CA THR A 76 8.26 -16.85 0.62
C THR A 76 8.49 -15.75 1.64
N GLY A 77 8.55 -14.51 1.17
CA GLY A 77 8.64 -13.33 2.02
C GLY A 77 8.55 -12.05 1.20
N TYR A 78 8.20 -10.95 1.85
CA TYR A 78 8.18 -9.63 1.25
C TYR A 78 9.47 -8.90 1.59
N LEU A 79 10.03 -8.16 0.65
CA LEU A 79 11.13 -7.26 0.95
C LEU A 79 10.55 -6.14 1.82
N ALA A 80 11.10 -5.95 3.03
CA ALA A 80 10.74 -4.81 3.87
C ALA A 80 10.94 -3.55 3.02
N ALA A 81 9.83 -2.88 2.67
CA ALA A 81 9.72 -1.84 1.65
C ALA A 81 11.08 -1.37 1.16
N THR A 82 11.55 -2.00 0.06
CA THR A 82 12.89 -1.80 -0.45
C THR A 82 13.14 -0.31 -0.51
N SER A 83 14.21 0.11 0.16
CA SER A 83 14.75 1.45 0.29
C SER A 83 15.16 2.06 -1.06
N GLY A 84 14.37 1.90 -2.12
CA GLY A 84 14.58 2.53 -3.40
C GLY A 84 14.32 4.02 -3.27
N GLY A 85 15.35 4.85 -3.47
CA GLY A 85 15.30 6.32 -3.65
C GLY A 85 14.74 7.16 -2.49
N LEU A 86 13.55 6.84 -1.98
CA LEU A 86 12.79 7.55 -0.95
C LEU A 86 13.41 7.42 0.45
N ALA A 87 13.95 6.26 0.82
CA ALA A 87 14.63 6.09 2.11
C ALA A 87 15.93 6.91 2.21
N ARG A 88 16.71 7.00 1.11
CA ARG A 88 17.90 7.87 1.05
C ARG A 88 17.55 9.35 1.20
N GLN A 89 16.36 9.77 0.75
CA GLN A 89 15.89 11.14 0.96
C GLN A 89 15.46 11.40 2.41
N ILE A 90 14.95 10.38 3.10
CA ILE A 90 14.57 10.45 4.53
C ILE A 90 15.83 10.51 5.41
N GLU A 91 16.86 9.68 5.14
CA GLU A 91 18.15 9.77 5.85
C GLU A 91 18.87 11.11 5.61
N MET A 92 18.76 11.68 4.39
CA MET A 92 19.29 13.02 4.11
C MET A 92 18.55 14.12 4.89
N LEU A 93 17.23 13.99 5.09
CA LEU A 93 16.41 14.96 5.84
C LEU A 93 16.63 14.88 7.36
N GLU A 94 16.96 13.71 7.89
CA GLU A 94 17.26 13.51 9.32
C GLU A 94 18.69 13.92 9.71
N SER A 95 19.56 14.19 8.73
CA SER A 95 20.96 14.61 8.94
C SER A 95 21.17 16.13 9.08
N VAL A 96 20.12 16.94 9.07
CA VAL A 96 20.22 18.40 9.30
C VAL A 96 20.41 18.66 10.80
N PRO A 97 21.56 19.19 11.26
CA PRO A 97 21.72 19.51 12.67
C PRO A 97 20.77 20.66 12.99
N SER A 98 19.81 20.42 13.88
CA SER A 98 19.07 21.47 14.56
C SER A 98 20.09 22.32 15.33
N GLY A 99 20.48 23.45 14.74
CA GLY A 99 21.27 24.43 15.44
C GLY A 99 20.42 25.04 16.53
N GLU A 100 20.78 24.87 17.79
CA GLU A 100 20.53 25.84 18.84
C GLU A 100 21.40 25.61 20.09
N GLY A 101 22.29 26.56 20.33
CA GLY A 101 22.58 27.16 21.64
C GLY A 101 22.83 26.27 22.86
N GLN A 102 24.11 26.10 23.22
CA GLN A 102 24.52 25.98 24.63
C GLN A 102 24.21 27.29 25.39
N PRO A 103 23.86 27.22 26.70
CA PRO A 103 24.90 27.20 27.74
C PRO A 103 24.59 26.38 29.01
N GLY A 104 25.67 25.87 29.64
CA GLY A 104 25.88 25.99 31.10
C GLY A 104 25.49 24.85 32.06
N SER A 105 26.48 23.97 32.33
CA SER A 105 26.93 23.40 33.62
C SER A 105 25.99 22.68 34.63
N ASP A 106 26.48 21.49 35.00
CA ASP A 106 26.49 20.78 36.29
C ASP A 106 25.21 20.15 36.87
N GLY A 107 25.26 18.81 36.99
CA GLY A 107 24.35 18.04 37.84
C GLY A 107 24.30 16.55 37.47
N SER A 108 24.97 15.73 38.28
CA SER A 108 24.92 14.26 38.26
C SER A 108 23.52 13.66 38.12
N GLY A 109 23.30 12.79 37.13
CA GLY A 109 22.10 11.99 36.98
C GLY A 109 22.33 10.83 36.01
N GLU A 110 22.00 9.62 36.45
CA GLU A 110 22.19 8.36 35.72
C GLU A 110 21.51 8.32 34.33
N PRO A 111 22.04 7.56 33.36
CA PRO A 111 21.34 7.36 32.10
C PRO A 111 20.15 6.39 32.29
N LEU A 112 18.94 6.91 32.04
CA LEU A 112 17.71 6.11 31.92
C LEU A 112 17.86 5.04 30.82
N GLN A 113 17.67 3.78 31.21
CA GLN A 113 17.41 2.66 30.31
C GLN A 113 16.11 2.88 29.53
N ALA A 114 16.21 2.97 28.20
CA ALA A 114 15.09 2.83 27.29
C ALA A 114 15.26 1.54 26.47
N GLN A 115 14.96 0.40 27.10
CA GLN A 115 14.62 -0.83 26.39
C GLN A 115 13.14 -1.11 26.64
N ALA A 116 12.28 -0.73 25.70
CA ALA A 116 10.95 -1.33 25.61
C ALA A 116 11.11 -2.69 24.92
N PRO A 117 10.77 -3.81 25.56
CA PRO A 117 11.02 -5.14 25.02
C PRO A 117 10.10 -5.46 23.83
N ILE A 118 10.67 -6.11 22.83
CA ILE A 118 10.10 -6.68 21.57
C ILE A 118 8.86 -7.59 21.78
N SER A 119 8.46 -7.81 23.04
CA SER A 119 7.27 -8.57 23.46
C SER A 119 5.91 -8.03 22.96
N ARG A 120 5.82 -6.84 22.36
CA ARG A 120 4.54 -6.26 21.90
C ARG A 120 4.16 -6.59 20.45
N LEU A 121 5.04 -7.25 19.68
CA LEU A 121 4.82 -7.58 18.27
C LEU A 121 4.43 -9.05 18.02
N LEU A 122 4.48 -9.92 19.04
CA LEU A 122 4.21 -11.34 18.90
C LEU A 122 2.75 -11.73 18.53
N PRO A 123 1.69 -10.95 18.82
CA PRO A 123 0.34 -11.28 18.33
C PRO A 123 0.12 -11.00 16.84
N MET A 124 1.02 -10.25 16.18
CA MET A 124 0.85 -9.80 14.79
C MET A 124 1.25 -10.85 13.75
N VAL A 125 2.09 -11.82 14.13
CA VAL A 125 2.57 -12.88 13.22
C VAL A 125 1.55 -14.00 13.03
N GLU A 126 0.57 -14.15 13.94
CA GLU A 126 -0.37 -15.28 13.89
C GLU A 126 -1.51 -15.08 12.89
N HIS A 127 -1.92 -13.84 12.60
CA HIS A 127 -3.03 -13.59 11.64
C HIS A 127 -2.56 -13.50 10.18
N GLY A 128 -1.30 -13.17 9.92
CA GLY A 128 -0.69 -13.36 8.60
C GLY A 128 -0.66 -14.84 8.17
N ARG A 129 -0.61 -15.78 9.13
CA ARG A 129 -0.69 -17.23 8.88
C ARG A 129 -2.09 -17.69 8.45
N ALA A 130 -3.14 -16.95 8.80
CA ALA A 130 -4.52 -17.30 8.42
C ALA A 130 -4.78 -17.14 6.91
N TRP A 131 -3.93 -16.40 6.19
CA TRP A 131 -3.97 -16.24 4.73
C TRP A 131 -3.71 -17.55 3.97
N SER A 132 -2.84 -18.43 4.49
CA SER A 132 -2.31 -19.59 3.74
C SER A 132 -3.06 -20.91 4.02
N LEU A 133 -3.98 -20.95 5.00
CA LEU A 133 -4.55 -22.20 5.52
C LEU A 133 -6.09 -22.31 5.51
N ARG A 134 -6.83 -21.39 4.88
CA ARG A 134 -8.26 -21.64 4.65
C ARG A 134 -8.44 -22.51 3.42
N GLY A 135 -8.37 -23.82 3.64
CA GLY A 135 -8.82 -24.84 2.71
C GLY A 135 -10.31 -24.70 2.40
N ASP A 136 -10.68 -25.13 1.19
CA ASP A 136 -12.02 -25.19 0.63
C ASP A 136 -13.11 -25.49 1.68
N SER A 137 -13.87 -24.47 2.04
CA SER A 137 -15.22 -24.62 2.62
C SER A 137 -16.25 -24.25 1.55
N ALA A 138 -17.28 -25.08 1.41
CA ALA A 138 -18.24 -25.06 0.31
C ALA A 138 -19.31 -23.95 0.38
N GLU A 139 -19.14 -22.97 1.26
CA GLU A 139 -19.96 -21.74 1.29
C GLU A 139 -19.19 -20.63 0.56
N PRO A 140 -19.85 -19.75 -0.21
CA PRO A 140 -19.14 -18.67 -0.89
C PRO A 140 -18.57 -17.70 0.15
N SER A 141 -17.29 -17.88 0.47
CA SER A 141 -16.56 -17.05 1.42
C SER A 141 -16.57 -15.58 0.98
N ASP A 142 -16.53 -14.68 1.95
CA ASP A 142 -16.33 -13.25 1.70
C ASP A 142 -15.09 -13.00 0.83
N VAL A 143 -15.14 -11.93 0.05
CA VAL A 143 -14.02 -11.50 -0.80
C VAL A 143 -13.23 -10.46 -0.02
N GLU A 144 -12.16 -10.91 0.61
CA GLU A 144 -11.21 -10.05 1.31
C GLU A 144 -10.20 -9.42 0.34
N PHE A 145 -9.84 -8.16 0.56
CA PHE A 145 -8.82 -7.44 -0.21
C PHE A 145 -8.10 -6.43 0.68
N TYR A 146 -6.81 -6.21 0.45
CA TYR A 146 -6.04 -5.22 1.20
C TYR A 146 -5.02 -4.54 0.29
N LYS A 147 -4.02 -5.28 -0.21
CA LYS A 147 -2.94 -4.69 -1.00
C LYS A 147 -3.27 -4.71 -2.49
N ALA A 148 -2.79 -3.69 -3.20
CA ALA A 148 -3.00 -3.56 -4.64
C ALA A 148 -2.41 -4.73 -5.44
N TRP A 149 -1.36 -5.35 -4.91
CA TRP A 149 -0.70 -6.52 -5.46
C TRP A 149 -1.32 -7.84 -5.00
N ASP A 150 -2.44 -7.88 -4.26
CA ASP A 150 -3.07 -9.15 -3.88
C ASP A 150 -3.97 -9.68 -5.01
N ARG A 151 -4.44 -10.94 -4.88
CA ARG A 151 -5.38 -11.58 -5.83
C ARG A 151 -6.61 -10.70 -6.12
N ASN A 152 -7.11 -10.04 -5.09
CA ASN A 152 -8.26 -9.14 -5.13
C ASN A 152 -7.85 -7.66 -5.10
N GLY A 153 -6.57 -7.34 -5.31
CA GLY A 153 -5.99 -6.00 -5.18
C GLY A 153 -6.56 -4.97 -6.16
N VAL A 154 -7.30 -5.39 -7.18
CA VAL A 154 -8.09 -4.48 -8.01
C VAL A 154 -9.20 -3.79 -7.21
N LEU A 155 -9.61 -4.33 -6.05
CA LEU A 155 -10.68 -3.77 -5.23
C LEU A 155 -10.23 -2.58 -4.38
N THR A 156 -8.96 -2.54 -3.97
CA THR A 156 -8.43 -1.43 -3.16
C THR A 156 -8.36 -0.11 -3.95
N ASN A 157 -8.54 1.00 -3.24
CA ASN A 157 -8.28 2.37 -3.73
C ASN A 157 -6.80 2.60 -4.08
N PHE A 158 -5.89 1.76 -3.57
CA PHE A 158 -4.46 1.78 -3.90
C PHE A 158 -4.11 1.12 -5.24
N SER A 159 -5.08 0.59 -5.99
CA SER A 159 -4.78 0.06 -7.33
C SER A 159 -4.45 1.19 -8.31
N CYS A 160 -3.40 1.02 -9.13
CA CYS A 160 -2.97 1.99 -10.15
C CYS A 160 -3.88 2.00 -11.38
N HIS A 161 -5.08 2.55 -11.24
CA HIS A 161 -6.02 2.79 -12.33
C HIS A 161 -6.32 4.29 -12.44
N PRO A 162 -5.89 4.97 -13.51
CA PRO A 162 -6.18 6.38 -13.70
C PRO A 162 -7.69 6.63 -13.72
N ILE A 163 -8.14 7.70 -13.07
CA ILE A 163 -9.56 8.08 -13.05
C ILE A 163 -9.73 9.49 -13.59
N ARG A 164 -10.83 9.71 -14.28
CA ARG A 164 -11.29 11.05 -14.65
C ARG A 164 -12.52 11.37 -13.82
N VAL A 165 -12.47 12.50 -13.12
CA VAL A 165 -13.52 12.91 -12.19
C VAL A 165 -14.00 14.30 -12.57
N THR A 166 -15.32 14.44 -12.68
CA THR A 166 -16.01 15.73 -12.84
C THR A 166 -16.58 16.15 -11.48
N GLU A 167 -16.41 17.41 -11.10
CA GLU A 167 -16.95 17.94 -9.85
C GLU A 167 -18.46 18.18 -9.93
N GLU A 168 -19.10 18.20 -8.75
CA GLU A 168 -20.56 18.40 -8.62
C GLU A 168 -21.00 19.83 -8.97
N ASP A 169 -20.07 20.79 -8.98
CA ASP A 169 -20.35 22.18 -9.32
C ASP A 169 -20.70 22.40 -10.81
N GLY A 170 -20.42 21.42 -11.67
CA GLY A 170 -20.65 21.48 -13.12
C GLY A 170 -19.82 22.57 -13.84
N THR A 171 -18.90 23.22 -13.15
CA THR A 171 -18.07 24.33 -13.65
C THR A 171 -16.59 24.00 -13.66
N THR A 172 -16.15 23.10 -12.78
CA THR A 172 -14.78 22.59 -12.76
C THR A 172 -14.60 21.56 -13.87
N PRO A 173 -13.58 21.71 -14.73
CA PRO A 173 -13.34 20.75 -15.81
C PRO A 173 -13.02 19.37 -15.24
N GLU A 174 -13.33 18.35 -16.03
CA GLU A 174 -12.93 16.98 -15.73
C GLU A 174 -11.42 16.91 -15.48
N THR A 175 -11.03 16.35 -14.35
CA THR A 175 -9.62 16.25 -13.93
C THR A 175 -9.19 14.79 -13.90
N GLU A 176 -8.01 14.51 -14.43
CA GLU A 176 -7.40 13.18 -14.43
C GLU A 176 -6.47 12.99 -13.23
N TRP A 177 -6.60 11.83 -12.58
CA TRP A 177 -5.80 11.42 -11.41
C TRP A 177 -5.21 10.04 -11.63
N ALA A 178 -3.97 9.82 -11.20
CA ALA A 178 -3.27 8.55 -11.42
C ALA A 178 -3.90 7.35 -10.68
N SER A 179 -4.62 7.60 -9.58
CA SER A 179 -5.43 6.60 -8.89
C SER A 179 -6.56 7.22 -8.06
N VAL A 180 -7.44 6.37 -7.53
CA VAL A 180 -8.45 6.74 -6.52
C VAL A 180 -7.81 7.44 -5.32
N GLU A 181 -6.66 6.94 -4.84
CA GLU A 181 -5.97 7.52 -3.69
C GLU A 181 -5.43 8.92 -3.96
N HIS A 182 -4.95 9.21 -5.18
CA HIS A 182 -4.49 10.55 -5.54
C HIS A 182 -5.63 11.57 -5.43
N TYR A 183 -6.77 11.26 -6.05
CA TYR A 183 -7.96 12.09 -5.95
C TYR A 183 -8.42 12.24 -4.49
N TYR A 184 -8.55 11.13 -3.76
CA TYR A 184 -9.05 11.14 -2.39
C TYR A 184 -8.21 12.02 -1.46
N GLN A 185 -6.88 11.94 -1.54
CA GLN A 185 -5.99 12.77 -0.74
C GLN A 185 -6.03 14.23 -1.18
N ALA A 186 -6.13 14.51 -2.48
CA ALA A 186 -6.24 15.88 -2.98
C ALA A 186 -7.52 16.58 -2.50
N GLN A 187 -8.64 15.85 -2.42
CA GLN A 187 -9.91 16.41 -1.96
C GLN A 187 -9.95 16.83 -0.50
N LYS A 188 -8.98 16.39 0.32
CA LYS A 188 -8.78 16.96 1.66
C LYS A 188 -8.45 18.45 1.63
N PHE A 189 -7.89 18.93 0.51
CA PHE A 189 -7.36 20.28 0.35
C PHE A 189 -8.06 21.06 -0.79
N GLY A 190 -9.05 20.45 -1.46
CA GLY A 190 -9.82 21.03 -2.54
C GLY A 190 -11.14 21.63 -2.05
N GLY A 191 -11.14 22.93 -1.70
CA GLY A 191 -12.32 23.64 -1.21
C GLY A 191 -12.68 24.89 -2.03
N GLU A 192 -13.97 25.20 -2.13
CA GLU A 192 -14.53 26.34 -2.90
C GLU A 192 -14.10 27.72 -2.37
N ARG A 193 -13.68 27.82 -1.11
CA ARG A 193 -13.00 29.02 -0.58
C ARG A 193 -11.52 28.91 -0.91
N ALA A 194 -11.17 29.32 -2.14
CA ALA A 194 -9.82 29.57 -2.65
C ALA A 194 -8.71 28.92 -1.81
N PRO A 195 -8.29 27.67 -2.13
CA PRO A 195 -7.29 26.98 -1.33
C PRO A 195 -6.06 27.88 -1.22
N SER A 196 -5.56 28.03 0.01
CA SER A 196 -4.34 28.78 0.29
C SER A 196 -3.22 28.33 -0.67
N SER A 197 -2.21 29.17 -0.89
CA SER A 197 -1.05 28.76 -1.71
C SER A 197 -0.47 27.42 -1.22
N ALA A 198 -0.43 27.23 0.11
CA ALA A 198 -0.03 25.98 0.75
C ALA A 198 -0.91 24.79 0.35
N ALA A 199 -2.24 24.92 0.39
CA ALA A 199 -3.15 23.86 -0.03
C ALA A 199 -2.95 23.49 -1.52
N ARG A 200 -2.74 24.48 -2.40
CA ARG A 200 -2.47 24.23 -3.82
C ARG A 200 -1.15 23.48 -4.04
N GLU A 201 -0.11 23.81 -3.28
CA GLU A 201 1.18 23.12 -3.33
C GLU A 201 1.04 21.65 -2.91
N VAL A 202 0.28 21.37 -1.83
CA VAL A 202 0.00 20.00 -1.39
C VAL A 202 -0.77 19.22 -2.45
N VAL A 203 -1.84 19.79 -3.02
CA VAL A 203 -2.60 19.15 -4.09
C VAL A 203 -1.71 18.86 -5.31
N SER A 204 -0.86 19.80 -5.71
CA SER A 204 0.08 19.61 -6.81
C SER A 204 1.09 18.50 -6.50
N ALA A 205 1.59 18.41 -5.27
CA ALA A 205 2.51 17.36 -4.85
C ALA A 205 1.84 15.98 -4.85
N ILE A 206 0.59 15.90 -4.39
CA ILE A 206 -0.23 14.69 -4.45
C ILE A 206 -0.45 14.26 -5.90
N ALA A 207 -0.81 15.18 -6.79
CA ALA A 207 -1.06 14.89 -8.20
C ALA A 207 0.19 14.37 -8.94
N LEU A 208 1.38 14.84 -8.54
CA LEU A 208 2.68 14.45 -9.10
C LEU A 208 3.31 13.21 -8.43
N ALA A 209 2.68 12.65 -7.39
CA ALA A 209 3.17 11.46 -6.72
C ALA A 209 3.29 10.28 -7.69
N ARG A 210 4.32 9.45 -7.50
CA ARG A 210 4.62 8.33 -8.40
C ARG A 210 3.79 7.09 -8.08
N SER A 211 3.18 7.06 -6.90
CA SER A 211 2.41 5.92 -6.41
C SER A 211 1.26 6.36 -5.50
N PRO A 212 0.19 5.55 -5.39
CA PRO A 212 -0.89 5.75 -4.42
C PRO A 212 -0.37 5.88 -2.98
N GLU A 213 0.64 5.10 -2.60
CA GLU A 213 1.30 5.14 -1.30
C GLU A 213 1.97 6.48 -1.04
N GLU A 214 2.67 7.02 -2.03
CA GLU A 214 3.30 8.34 -1.94
C GLU A 214 2.25 9.46 -1.83
N ALA A 215 1.18 9.41 -2.63
CA ALA A 215 0.05 10.33 -2.52
C ALA A 215 -0.57 10.29 -1.11
N ALA A 216 -0.80 9.09 -0.57
CA ALA A 216 -1.31 8.89 0.78
C ALA A 216 -0.36 9.43 1.86
N ARG A 217 0.96 9.28 1.68
CA ARG A 217 1.97 9.82 2.59
C ARG A 217 1.97 11.34 2.61
N ILE A 218 1.95 11.97 1.43
CA ILE A 218 1.92 13.44 1.30
C ILE A 218 0.66 13.99 1.97
N GLY A 219 -0.52 13.46 1.61
CA GLY A 219 -1.79 13.91 2.15
C GLY A 219 -1.91 13.74 3.67
N ARG A 220 -1.53 12.57 4.20
CA ARG A 220 -1.53 12.32 5.66
C ARG A 220 -0.51 13.18 6.40
N THR A 221 0.63 13.47 5.80
CA THR A 221 1.63 14.37 6.40
C THR A 221 1.08 15.78 6.51
N ALA A 222 0.53 16.32 5.42
CA ALA A 222 -0.06 17.66 5.39
C ALA A 222 -1.26 17.78 6.35
N GLU A 223 -2.14 16.77 6.41
CA GLU A 223 -3.25 16.73 7.37
C GLU A 223 -2.77 16.82 8.82
N ARG A 224 -1.65 16.18 9.15
CA ARG A 224 -1.06 16.21 10.50
C ARG A 224 -0.29 17.50 10.80
N THR A 225 0.47 18.02 9.83
CA THR A 225 1.37 19.17 10.04
C THR A 225 0.70 20.52 9.83
N THR A 226 -0.34 20.55 9.01
CA THR A 226 -1.10 21.75 8.63
C THR A 226 -2.60 21.43 8.59
N PRO A 227 -3.22 21.08 9.74
CA PRO A 227 -4.64 20.73 9.80
C PRO A 227 -5.57 21.89 9.39
N GLU A 228 -5.12 23.14 9.50
CA GLU A 228 -5.88 24.34 9.16
C GLU A 228 -6.19 24.51 7.67
N ILE A 229 -5.45 23.82 6.79
CA ILE A 229 -5.69 23.82 5.35
C ILE A 229 -6.59 22.67 4.89
N VAL A 230 -6.95 21.75 5.79
CA VAL A 230 -7.89 20.66 5.50
C VAL A 230 -9.31 21.23 5.44
N VAL A 231 -10.11 20.73 4.50
CA VAL A 231 -11.51 21.16 4.34
C VAL A 231 -12.30 20.92 5.64
N PRO A 232 -13.05 21.91 6.17
CA PRO A 232 -13.69 21.82 7.50
C PRO A 232 -14.60 20.62 7.71
N ASP A 233 -15.31 20.18 6.67
CA ASP A 233 -16.31 19.10 6.74
C ASP A 233 -15.78 17.77 6.18
N TRP A 234 -14.46 17.55 6.21
CA TRP A 234 -13.81 16.39 5.59
C TRP A 234 -14.39 15.05 6.08
N ASP A 235 -14.73 14.93 7.36
CA ASP A 235 -15.28 13.69 7.90
C ASP A 235 -16.60 13.25 7.25
N THR A 236 -17.39 14.21 6.76
CA THR A 236 -18.60 13.90 6.00
C THR A 236 -18.31 13.81 4.50
N ALA A 237 -17.39 14.64 3.99
CA ALA A 237 -17.05 14.70 2.58
C ALA A 237 -16.25 13.48 2.09
N LYS A 238 -15.51 12.80 2.96
CA LYS A 238 -14.64 11.65 2.60
C LYS A 238 -15.40 10.50 1.95
N VAL A 239 -16.61 10.22 2.42
CA VAL A 239 -17.48 9.18 1.84
C VAL A 239 -17.92 9.55 0.43
N ARG A 240 -18.34 10.80 0.22
CA ARG A 240 -18.71 11.31 -1.11
C ARG A 240 -17.53 11.29 -2.08
N ALA A 241 -16.36 11.74 -1.63
CA ALA A 241 -15.14 11.73 -2.43
C ALA A 241 -14.75 10.31 -2.86
N MET A 242 -14.67 9.38 -1.91
CA MET A 242 -14.34 7.98 -2.20
C MET A 242 -15.35 7.35 -3.16
N ARG A 243 -16.65 7.52 -2.91
CA ARG A 243 -17.71 6.98 -3.78
C ARG A 243 -17.54 7.49 -5.22
N ARG A 244 -17.33 8.78 -5.41
CA ARG A 244 -17.16 9.38 -6.75
C ARG A 244 -15.94 8.78 -7.47
N ALA A 245 -14.82 8.67 -6.78
CA ALA A 245 -13.59 8.11 -7.35
C ALA A 245 -13.72 6.63 -7.72
N LEU A 246 -14.39 5.83 -6.88
CA LEU A 246 -14.68 4.43 -7.18
C LEU A 246 -15.59 4.30 -8.39
N ILE A 247 -16.66 5.09 -8.49
CA ILE A 247 -17.54 5.11 -9.67
C ILE A 247 -16.73 5.41 -10.94
N ALA A 248 -15.87 6.43 -10.90
CA ALA A 248 -15.01 6.78 -12.02
C ALA A 248 -14.10 5.60 -12.43
N LYS A 249 -13.44 4.96 -11.47
CA LYS A 249 -12.58 3.78 -11.72
C LYS A 249 -13.34 2.63 -12.39
N TYR A 250 -14.45 2.19 -11.81
CA TYR A 250 -15.16 1.02 -12.30
C TYR A 250 -16.00 1.31 -13.55
N THR A 251 -16.30 2.58 -13.84
CA THR A 251 -16.94 2.94 -15.11
C THR A 251 -15.89 3.01 -16.23
N ALA A 252 -14.71 3.57 -15.97
CA ALA A 252 -13.67 3.77 -16.97
C ALA A 252 -12.93 2.50 -17.39
N HIS A 253 -12.83 1.50 -16.49
CA HIS A 253 -11.98 0.33 -16.72
C HIS A 253 -12.76 -0.98 -16.72
N ASP A 254 -12.79 -1.65 -17.88
CA ASP A 254 -13.53 -2.89 -18.11
C ASP A 254 -13.08 -4.03 -17.18
N GLY A 255 -11.78 -4.25 -17.02
CA GLY A 255 -11.29 -5.35 -16.18
C GLY A 255 -11.63 -5.20 -14.70
N PRO A 256 -11.37 -4.05 -14.04
CA PRO A 256 -11.88 -3.74 -12.71
C PRO A 256 -13.40 -3.91 -12.62
N ARG A 257 -14.16 -3.41 -13.60
CA ARG A 257 -15.62 -3.52 -13.65
C ARG A 257 -16.09 -4.98 -13.65
N GLU A 258 -15.57 -5.78 -14.59
CA GLU A 258 -15.85 -7.20 -14.71
C GLU A 258 -15.48 -7.95 -13.43
N PHE A 259 -14.33 -7.63 -12.83
CA PHE A 259 -13.93 -8.26 -11.58
C PHE A 259 -14.90 -7.94 -10.44
N LEU A 260 -15.27 -6.68 -10.27
CA LEU A 260 -16.25 -6.28 -9.26
C LEU A 260 -17.59 -6.98 -9.46
N LEU A 261 -18.07 -7.07 -10.70
CA LEU A 261 -19.32 -7.80 -11.02
C LEU A 261 -19.19 -9.31 -10.74
N SER A 262 -18.05 -9.91 -11.05
CA SER A 262 -17.76 -11.35 -10.81
C SER A 262 -17.74 -11.74 -9.33
N THR A 263 -17.65 -10.76 -8.43
CA THR A 263 -17.77 -11.03 -6.99
C THR A 263 -19.16 -11.53 -6.59
N GLY A 264 -20.17 -11.41 -7.46
CA GLY A 264 -21.52 -11.92 -7.19
C GLY A 264 -22.16 -11.13 -6.06
N ASP A 265 -22.84 -11.81 -5.14
CA ASP A 265 -23.46 -11.16 -3.96
C ASP A 265 -22.61 -11.32 -2.70
N ARG A 266 -21.39 -11.85 -2.83
CA ARG A 266 -20.44 -12.02 -1.72
C ARG A 266 -20.13 -10.68 -1.06
N LYS A 267 -19.90 -10.73 0.25
CA LYS A 267 -19.43 -9.57 1.00
C LYS A 267 -18.05 -9.18 0.51
N LEU A 268 -17.78 -7.87 0.43
CA LEU A 268 -16.46 -7.35 0.13
C LEU A 268 -15.88 -6.80 1.42
N VAL A 269 -14.70 -7.24 1.81
CA VAL A 269 -14.06 -6.87 3.08
C VAL A 269 -12.69 -6.28 2.78
N GLU A 270 -12.52 -5.00 3.10
CA GLU A 270 -11.20 -4.38 3.13
C GLU A 270 -10.51 -4.85 4.42
N ALA A 271 -9.48 -5.67 4.26
CA ALA A 271 -8.85 -6.45 5.33
C ALA A 271 -7.61 -5.74 5.91
N CYS A 272 -7.58 -4.41 5.95
CA CYS A 272 -6.53 -3.65 6.62
C CYS A 272 -6.74 -3.71 8.15
N PRO A 273 -5.80 -4.28 8.92
CA PRO A 273 -5.92 -4.38 10.37
C PRO A 273 -5.76 -3.03 11.09
N HIS A 274 -5.35 -1.98 10.37
CA HIS A 274 -5.03 -0.67 10.95
C HIS A 274 -6.05 0.42 10.59
N ASP A 275 -6.98 0.14 9.65
CA ASP A 275 -8.02 1.07 9.26
C ASP A 275 -9.37 0.56 9.76
N TYR A 276 -9.94 1.24 10.75
CA TYR A 276 -11.22 0.88 11.35
C TYR A 276 -12.42 1.56 10.68
N PHE A 277 -12.18 2.52 9.79
CA PHE A 277 -13.26 3.22 9.09
C PHE A 277 -13.46 2.63 7.71
N TRP A 278 -12.42 2.63 6.88
CA TRP A 278 -12.50 2.04 5.54
C TRP A 278 -12.39 0.52 5.57
N GLY A 279 -11.58 0.00 6.49
CA GLY A 279 -11.29 -1.42 6.69
C GLY A 279 -12.06 -2.08 7.82
N CYS A 280 -11.86 -3.38 7.97
CA CYS A 280 -12.39 -4.17 9.09
C CYS A 280 -11.61 -3.98 10.39
N GLY A 281 -10.43 -3.34 10.36
CA GLY A 281 -9.61 -3.14 11.55
C GLY A 281 -9.14 -4.44 12.19
N TYR A 282 -8.46 -4.33 13.33
CA TYR A 282 -8.02 -5.52 14.05
C TYR A 282 -9.23 -6.23 14.70
N GLY A 283 -9.31 -7.55 14.49
CA GLY A 283 -10.39 -8.38 15.03
C GLY A 283 -11.78 -8.11 14.44
N ASP A 284 -11.84 -7.57 13.21
CA ASP A 284 -13.08 -7.31 12.45
C ASP A 284 -14.08 -6.40 13.18
N THR A 285 -13.55 -5.42 13.94
CA THR A 285 -14.35 -4.46 14.72
C THR A 285 -14.56 -3.10 14.03
N GLY A 286 -13.92 -2.90 12.88
CA GLY A 286 -14.06 -1.72 12.03
C GLY A 286 -15.32 -1.73 11.17
N GLU A 287 -15.61 -0.59 10.56
CA GLU A 287 -16.85 -0.35 9.80
C GLU A 287 -16.84 -0.95 8.38
N ASN A 288 -15.67 -1.24 7.80
CA ASN A 288 -15.54 -1.76 6.44
C ASN A 288 -16.30 -0.91 5.39
N ARG A 289 -16.29 0.43 5.55
CA ARG A 289 -17.03 1.35 4.67
C ARG A 289 -16.61 1.22 3.20
N LEU A 290 -15.35 0.86 2.92
CA LEU A 290 -14.89 0.70 1.53
C LEU A 290 -15.55 -0.51 0.87
N GLY A 291 -15.64 -1.63 1.59
CA GLY A 291 -16.35 -2.83 1.12
C GLY A 291 -17.82 -2.53 0.79
N GLU A 292 -18.51 -1.80 1.65
CA GLU A 292 -19.91 -1.37 1.42
C GLU A 292 -20.05 -0.47 0.19
N LEU A 293 -19.19 0.55 0.04
CA LEU A 293 -19.21 1.43 -1.13
C LEU A 293 -18.98 0.66 -2.43
N LEU A 294 -18.07 -0.31 -2.44
CA LEU A 294 -17.85 -1.17 -3.61
C LEU A 294 -19.09 -1.99 -3.97
N GLN A 295 -19.86 -2.45 -2.98
CA GLN A 295 -21.10 -3.17 -3.21
C GLN A 295 -22.20 -2.26 -3.77
N GLU A 296 -22.28 -1.02 -3.30
CA GLU A 296 -23.18 0.00 -3.88
C GLU A 296 -22.81 0.28 -5.34
N VAL A 297 -21.52 0.47 -5.64
CA VAL A 297 -21.03 0.67 -7.01
C VAL A 297 -21.34 -0.55 -7.87
N ARG A 298 -21.16 -1.77 -7.34
CA ARG A 298 -21.53 -3.02 -8.01
C ARG A 298 -23.01 -3.07 -8.36
N ALA A 299 -23.89 -2.69 -7.43
CA ALA A 299 -25.34 -2.64 -7.66
C ALA A 299 -25.72 -1.61 -8.74
N MET A 300 -25.11 -0.42 -8.69
CA MET A 300 -25.31 0.62 -9.70
C MET A 300 -24.90 0.14 -11.10
N LEU A 301 -23.73 -0.51 -11.23
CA LEU A 301 -23.24 -1.01 -12.52
C LEU A 301 -24.14 -2.11 -13.11
N ARG A 302 -24.73 -2.96 -12.26
CA ARG A 302 -25.72 -3.96 -12.68
C ARG A 302 -26.99 -3.31 -13.24
N ALA A 303 -27.49 -2.28 -12.56
CA ALA A 303 -28.68 -1.55 -12.99
C ALA A 303 -28.48 -0.84 -14.33
N SER A 304 -27.29 -0.27 -14.57
CA SER A 304 -26.96 0.40 -15.84
C SER A 304 -26.71 -0.55 -17.01
N SER A 305 -26.59 -1.86 -16.76
CA SER A 305 -26.34 -2.89 -17.78
C SER A 305 -27.60 -3.69 -18.15
N SER A 306 -28.75 -3.39 -17.51
CA SER A 306 -30.06 -4.02 -17.74
C SER A 306 -30.95 -3.13 -18.59
#